data_AF-A0A6L7GJ72-F1
#
_entry.id   AF-A0A6L7GJ72-F1
#
_cell.length_a   1.000
_cell.length_b   1.000
_cell.length_c   1.000
_cell.angle_alpha   90.00
_cell.angle_beta   90.00
_cell.angle_gamma   90.00
#
_symmetry.space_group_name_H-M   'P 1'
#
loop_
_entity.id
_entity.type
_entity.pdbx_description
1 polymer ?
#
loop_
_entity_poly.entity_id
_entity_poly.type
_entity_poly.pdbx_seq_one_letter_code
_entity_poly.pdbx_strand_id
1 'polypeptide(L)'
;MHAKDLVVREVLTGSVPSAGVGTCFSRDAMLLLMENGQEPFNSATLTEDYDIATRLAARGQTSIIAQYPVEFRVRRRSLLGMGPSQILQFEMPLCVREHFPNTIRTSYRQKARWTLGIALQGWEQLGWSKSPIANYFLFRDRKAILTPTLAIVGYFLAINYIVLNIASSRMGLPRFLLFDASPFETSLLIFNAFALLARVAQRMYFTHIIYGWGHAMMALPRIFLASVVNFLATMRALRIFVRSKITKENIAWDKTAHRFPTREWLVQDKRALGDILVEWEAVSATDRDAALIEQSSTGENLGVILLRKGLDEMLLTEAVASQTGLPFTEVNLEAAKAFHGRLPADVSLRLRALPIGVSDKGRLKIAFARPLSDEESKRMIERLGGKFVQLIAPESQLVATIKRLNDETAPTQKALGVPLLHEMLLEGGLVSRKAIKTAMRKYRPALHGTFGEYLVARGIIDGDIIAKLALEQRLMIVDQQKETA
;
A
#
# COMPACT_ATOMS: atom_id res chain seq x y z
N MET A 1 -18.24 1.74 19.58
CA MET A 1 -16.86 1.71 19.03
C MET A 1 -16.03 0.90 19.99
N HIS A 2 -15.18 0.00 19.49
CA HIS A 2 -14.40 -0.89 20.35
C HIS A 2 -13.52 -0.11 21.35
N ALA A 3 -12.87 0.97 20.92
CA ALA A 3 -12.07 1.85 21.79
C ALA A 3 -12.83 2.49 22.98
N LYS A 4 -14.17 2.53 22.95
CA LYS A 4 -15.00 2.99 24.07
C LYS A 4 -15.61 1.81 24.83
N ASP A 5 -16.26 0.92 24.09
CA ASP A 5 -17.11 -0.11 24.68
C ASP A 5 -16.27 -1.26 25.29
N LEU A 6 -15.13 -1.60 24.70
CA LEU A 6 -14.26 -2.68 25.23
C LEU A 6 -13.44 -2.21 26.43
N VAL A 7 -13.00 -0.96 26.48
CA VAL A 7 -12.31 -0.40 27.66
C VAL A 7 -13.22 -0.41 28.88
N VAL A 8 -14.47 0.05 28.71
CA VAL A 8 -15.45 0.00 29.81
C VAL A 8 -15.75 -1.43 30.22
N ARG A 9 -15.75 -2.37 29.27
CA ARG A 9 -15.93 -3.79 29.58
C ARG A 9 -14.75 -4.36 30.35
N GLU A 10 -13.52 -4.08 29.93
CA GLU A 10 -12.30 -4.49 30.65
C GLU A 10 -12.36 -4.05 32.10
N VAL A 11 -12.60 -2.76 32.35
CA VAL A 11 -12.64 -2.18 33.70
C VAL A 11 -13.71 -2.83 34.58
N LEU A 12 -14.86 -3.19 34.00
CA LEU A 12 -16.00 -3.71 34.76
C LEU A 12 -16.01 -5.24 34.90
N THR A 13 -15.50 -5.99 33.92
CA THR A 13 -15.55 -7.46 33.91
C THR A 13 -14.19 -8.14 34.04
N GLY A 14 -13.07 -7.41 33.93
CA GLY A 14 -11.71 -7.98 33.95
C GLY A 14 -11.40 -8.93 32.78
N SER A 15 -12.27 -8.95 31.75
CA SER A 15 -12.20 -9.84 30.60
C SER A 15 -12.66 -9.12 29.34
N VAL A 16 -11.89 -9.27 28.26
CA VAL A 16 -12.13 -8.64 26.96
C VAL A 16 -12.23 -9.73 25.88
N PRO A 17 -13.31 -9.76 25.07
CA PRO A 17 -13.39 -10.67 23.94
C PRO A 17 -12.43 -10.25 22.82
N SER A 18 -11.90 -11.23 22.08
CA SER A 18 -11.01 -11.04 20.90
C SER A 18 -11.72 -10.45 19.67
N ALA A 19 -12.89 -9.83 19.86
CA ALA A 19 -13.80 -9.47 18.79
C ALA A 19 -13.31 -8.25 17.98
N GLY A 20 -12.81 -8.51 16.77
CA GLY A 20 -12.51 -7.49 15.78
C GLY A 20 -11.28 -6.62 16.09
N VAL A 21 -10.37 -7.15 16.91
CA VAL A 21 -9.08 -6.53 17.24
C VAL A 21 -7.94 -7.49 16.87
N GLY A 22 -6.73 -6.96 16.66
CA GLY A 22 -5.55 -7.81 16.61
C GLY A 22 -5.31 -8.36 18.02
N THR A 23 -5.41 -9.67 18.19
CA THR A 23 -5.28 -10.33 19.49
C THR A 23 -3.97 -11.11 19.54
N CYS A 24 -3.24 -10.94 20.64
CA CYS A 24 -2.04 -11.71 20.94
C CYS A 24 -2.32 -12.62 22.12
N PHE A 25 -1.95 -13.90 22.00
CA PHE A 25 -2.05 -14.87 23.08
C PHE A 25 -0.65 -15.21 23.59
N SER A 26 -0.48 -15.26 24.91
CA SER A 26 0.73 -15.81 25.49
C SER A 26 0.80 -17.31 25.20
N ARG A 27 2.01 -17.87 25.20
CA ARG A 27 2.21 -19.31 25.04
C ARG A 27 1.44 -20.10 26.10
N ASP A 28 1.42 -19.61 27.34
CA ASP A 28 0.75 -20.27 28.46
C ASP A 28 -0.77 -20.26 28.28
N ALA A 29 -1.34 -19.15 27.82
CA ALA A 29 -2.76 -19.08 27.49
C ALA A 29 -3.13 -20.07 26.38
N MET A 30 -2.29 -20.21 25.36
CA MET A 30 -2.50 -21.19 24.28
C MET A 30 -2.45 -22.64 24.78
N LEU A 31 -1.46 -22.98 25.61
CA LEU A 31 -1.37 -24.33 26.19
C LEU A 31 -2.58 -24.65 27.07
N LEU A 32 -3.02 -23.68 27.86
CA LEU A 32 -4.18 -23.82 28.72
C LEU A 32 -5.48 -24.06 27.94
N LEU A 33 -5.63 -23.43 26.76
CA LEU A 33 -6.75 -23.67 25.85
C LEU A 33 -6.68 -25.04 25.16
N MET A 34 -5.49 -25.65 25.08
CA MET A 34 -5.25 -26.97 24.49
C MET A 34 -5.32 -28.12 25.50
N GLU A 35 -5.46 -27.82 26.78
CA GLU A 35 -5.60 -28.84 27.80
C GLU A 35 -6.80 -29.76 27.54
N ASN A 36 -6.69 -31.01 27.98
CA ASN A 36 -7.71 -32.06 27.76
C ASN A 36 -7.98 -32.36 26.29
N GLY A 37 -7.02 -32.09 25.40
CA GLY A 37 -7.11 -32.42 23.97
C GLY A 37 -8.11 -31.56 23.20
N GLN A 38 -8.49 -30.40 23.75
CA GLN A 38 -9.36 -29.44 23.05
C GLN A 38 -8.56 -28.68 22.01
N GLU A 39 -9.21 -28.35 20.89
CA GLU A 39 -8.63 -27.38 19.95
C GLU A 39 -8.64 -25.99 20.61
N PRO A 40 -7.56 -25.19 20.45
CA PRO A 40 -7.50 -23.86 21.07
C PRO A 40 -8.58 -22.93 20.50
N PHE A 41 -8.95 -23.13 19.23
CA PHE A 41 -9.90 -22.31 18.48
C PHE A 41 -11.10 -23.17 18.07
N ASN A 42 -12.29 -22.82 18.56
CA ASN A 42 -13.50 -23.57 18.27
C ASN A 42 -14.04 -23.26 16.86
N SER A 43 -13.70 -24.13 15.91
CA SER A 43 -14.09 -24.02 14.50
C SER A 43 -15.59 -24.19 14.22
N ALA A 44 -16.36 -24.73 15.17
CA ALA A 44 -17.80 -24.97 15.02
C ALA A 44 -18.65 -23.70 15.22
N THR A 45 -18.04 -22.59 15.66
CA THR A 45 -18.76 -21.41 16.14
C THR A 45 -18.28 -20.15 15.47
N LEU A 46 -19.19 -19.22 15.13
CA LEU A 46 -18.80 -17.91 14.61
C LEU A 46 -18.36 -16.93 15.72
N THR A 47 -18.32 -17.39 16.96
CA THR A 47 -18.00 -16.65 18.19
C THR A 47 -16.79 -17.20 18.92
N GLU A 48 -15.88 -17.80 18.19
CA GLU A 48 -14.59 -18.26 18.69
C GLU A 48 -13.93 -17.22 19.63
N ASP A 49 -13.92 -15.94 19.23
CA ASP A 49 -13.37 -14.82 20.00
C ASP A 49 -13.94 -14.65 21.42
N TYR A 50 -15.22 -14.98 21.60
CA TYR A 50 -15.91 -14.88 22.89
C TYR A 50 -15.76 -16.16 23.71
N ASP A 51 -15.75 -17.31 23.05
CA ASP A 51 -15.51 -18.60 23.67
C ASP A 51 -14.12 -18.64 24.33
N ILE A 52 -13.07 -18.22 23.59
CA ILE A 52 -11.71 -18.14 24.11
C ILE A 52 -11.63 -17.25 25.35
N ALA A 53 -12.18 -16.03 25.26
CA ALA A 53 -12.15 -15.08 26.37
C ALA A 53 -12.86 -15.62 27.62
N THR A 54 -13.95 -16.38 27.42
CA THR A 54 -14.69 -17.01 28.52
C THR A 54 -13.90 -18.17 29.13
N ARG A 55 -13.31 -19.05 28.30
CA ARG A 55 -12.47 -20.17 28.77
C ARG A 55 -11.24 -19.68 29.53
N LEU A 56 -10.58 -18.64 29.04
CA LEU A 56 -9.44 -18.01 29.73
C LEU A 56 -9.87 -17.37 31.05
N ALA A 57 -10.97 -16.60 31.07
CA ALA A 57 -11.46 -15.97 32.29
C ALA A 57 -11.88 -17.00 33.36
N ALA A 58 -12.51 -18.11 32.96
CA ALA A 58 -12.88 -19.20 33.87
C ALA A 58 -11.67 -19.86 34.53
N ARG A 59 -10.48 -19.69 33.94
CA ARG A 59 -9.20 -20.24 34.40
C ARG A 59 -8.34 -19.17 35.07
N GLY A 60 -8.92 -18.02 35.41
CA GLY A 60 -8.26 -16.93 36.12
C GLY A 60 -7.26 -16.13 35.28
N GLN A 61 -7.21 -16.33 33.95
CA GLN A 61 -6.34 -15.56 33.07
C GLN A 61 -6.92 -14.16 32.85
N THR A 62 -6.05 -13.17 32.82
CA THR A 62 -6.41 -11.78 32.57
C THR A 62 -6.29 -11.44 31.08
N SER A 63 -7.11 -10.51 30.63
CA SER A 63 -7.04 -9.98 29.26
C SER A 63 -7.25 -8.48 29.31
N ILE A 64 -6.48 -7.77 28.50
CA ILE A 64 -6.49 -6.30 28.45
C ILE A 64 -6.70 -5.83 27.01
N ILE A 65 -7.31 -4.66 26.82
CA ILE A 65 -7.26 -3.99 25.53
C ILE A 65 -6.07 -3.05 25.46
N ALA A 66 -5.00 -3.49 24.79
CA ALA A 66 -3.82 -2.67 24.59
C ALA A 66 -4.13 -1.51 23.63
N GLN A 67 -4.10 -0.28 24.15
CA GLN A 67 -4.20 0.95 23.35
C GLN A 67 -2.82 1.54 23.15
N TYR A 68 -2.14 1.14 22.09
CA TYR A 68 -0.83 1.70 21.75
C TYR A 68 -1.01 2.89 20.81
N PRO A 69 -0.69 4.12 21.22
CA PRO A 69 -0.77 5.27 20.34
C PRO A 69 0.28 5.17 19.24
N VAL A 70 -0.13 5.44 18.00
CA VAL A 70 0.76 5.49 16.85
C VAL A 70 0.46 6.76 16.05
N GLU A 71 1.51 7.40 15.54
CA GLU A 71 1.36 8.53 14.65
C GLU A 71 1.01 8.02 13.23
N PHE A 72 -0.15 8.43 12.72
CA PHE A 72 -0.58 8.10 11.37
C PHE A 72 -0.36 9.30 10.45
N ARG A 73 0.30 9.06 9.31
CA ARG A 73 0.34 9.98 8.17
C ARG A 73 -0.71 9.56 7.16
N VAL A 74 -1.78 10.35 7.02
CA VAL A 74 -2.86 10.03 6.08
C VAL A 74 -3.04 11.18 5.10
N ARG A 75 -2.99 10.85 3.81
CA ARG A 75 -3.39 11.77 2.75
C ARG A 75 -4.91 11.85 2.70
N ARG A 76 -5.44 13.00 3.06
CA ARG A 76 -6.87 13.25 3.09
C ARG A 76 -7.29 14.14 1.94
N ARG A 77 -8.32 13.72 1.19
CA ARG A 77 -8.97 14.60 0.23
C ARG A 77 -9.81 15.64 0.97
N SER A 78 -9.85 16.86 0.45
CA SER A 78 -10.76 17.90 0.92
C SER A 78 -12.20 17.36 0.97
N LEU A 79 -13.02 17.93 1.86
CA LEU A 79 -14.44 17.63 1.95
C LEU A 79 -15.06 17.79 0.55
N LEU A 80 -15.85 16.79 0.10
CA LEU A 80 -16.46 16.76 -1.24
C LEU A 80 -15.47 16.78 -2.43
N GLY A 81 -14.16 16.61 -2.19
CA GLY A 81 -13.14 16.61 -3.24
C GLY A 81 -12.83 17.99 -3.83
N MET A 82 -13.35 19.06 -3.24
CA MET A 82 -13.25 20.43 -3.77
C MET A 82 -11.99 21.18 -3.30
N GLY A 83 -10.87 20.49 -3.09
CA GLY A 83 -9.64 21.14 -2.62
C GLY A 83 -8.41 20.23 -2.62
N PRO A 84 -7.21 20.79 -2.39
CA PRO A 84 -5.96 20.04 -2.42
C PRO A 84 -5.96 18.94 -1.36
N SER A 85 -5.34 17.81 -1.68
CA SER A 85 -5.15 16.74 -0.71
C SER A 85 -4.15 17.20 0.35
N GLN A 86 -4.54 17.18 1.61
CA GLN A 86 -3.66 17.52 2.72
C GLN A 86 -3.10 16.25 3.36
N ILE A 87 -1.82 16.27 3.71
CA ILE A 87 -1.21 15.23 4.55
C ILE A 87 -1.49 15.66 5.99
N LEU A 88 -2.26 14.84 6.71
CA LEU A 88 -2.54 15.06 8.12
C LEU A 88 -1.75 14.05 8.93
N GLN A 89 -1.04 14.56 9.94
CA GLN A 89 -0.44 13.78 11.01
C GLN A 89 -1.38 13.80 12.19
N PHE A 90 -1.74 12.63 12.71
CA PHE A 90 -2.53 12.54 13.93
C PHE A 90 -2.21 11.24 14.67
N GLU A 91 -2.28 11.32 15.98
CA GLU A 91 -2.06 10.18 16.87
C GLU A 91 -3.39 9.45 17.10
N MET A 92 -3.40 8.13 16.88
CA MET A 92 -4.54 7.29 17.22
C MET A 92 -4.07 5.90 17.66
N PRO A 93 -4.88 5.12 18.40
CA PRO A 93 -4.52 3.76 18.76
C PRO A 93 -4.26 2.90 17.51
N LEU A 94 -3.23 2.07 17.58
CA LEU A 94 -2.91 1.08 16.55
C LEU A 94 -4.15 0.23 16.26
N CYS A 95 -4.61 0.24 15.01
CA CYS A 95 -5.77 -0.52 14.60
C CYS A 95 -5.64 -0.99 13.15
N VAL A 96 -6.27 -2.13 12.86
CA VAL A 96 -6.40 -2.63 11.49
C VAL A 96 -7.57 -1.90 10.83
N ARG A 97 -7.29 -1.24 9.69
CA ARG A 97 -8.30 -0.53 8.92
C ARG A 97 -8.74 -1.41 7.75
N GLU A 98 -9.98 -1.88 7.81
CA GLU A 98 -10.59 -2.62 6.71
C GLU A 98 -11.68 -1.79 6.02
N HIS A 99 -11.80 -1.93 4.71
CA HIS A 99 -12.92 -1.36 3.97
C HIS A 99 -14.21 -2.06 4.32
N PHE A 100 -15.17 -1.30 4.87
CA PHE A 100 -16.54 -1.78 4.95
C PHE A 100 -17.15 -1.86 3.54
N PRO A 101 -17.97 -2.88 3.23
CA PRO A 101 -18.57 -3.03 1.92
C PRO A 101 -19.38 -1.81 1.50
N ASN A 102 -19.35 -1.50 0.21
CA ASN A 102 -19.98 -0.32 -0.36
C ASN A 102 -21.37 -0.59 -0.96
N THR A 103 -21.87 -1.83 -0.92
CA THR A 103 -23.23 -2.17 -1.37
C THR A 103 -24.08 -2.66 -0.21
N ILE A 104 -25.40 -2.40 -0.29
CA ILE A 104 -26.35 -2.78 0.76
C ILE A 104 -26.31 -4.30 0.98
N ARG A 105 -26.26 -5.08 -0.12
CA ARG A 105 -26.29 -6.55 -0.07
C ARG A 105 -25.10 -7.14 0.68
N THR A 106 -23.88 -6.69 0.36
CA THR A 106 -22.67 -7.17 1.03
C THR A 106 -22.59 -6.67 2.47
N SER A 107 -23.04 -5.44 2.72
CA SER A 107 -23.09 -4.84 4.06
C SER A 107 -23.96 -5.64 5.04
N TYR A 108 -25.22 -5.94 4.68
CA TYR A 108 -26.09 -6.69 5.59
C TYR A 108 -25.66 -8.15 5.71
N ARG A 109 -25.05 -8.76 4.69
CA ARG A 109 -24.50 -10.13 4.78
C ARG A 109 -23.35 -10.19 5.79
N GLN A 110 -22.41 -9.25 5.71
CA GLN A 110 -21.32 -9.16 6.67
C GLN A 110 -21.83 -8.89 8.10
N LYS A 111 -22.77 -7.96 8.27
CA LYS A 111 -23.39 -7.69 9.57
C LYS A 111 -24.17 -8.89 10.12
N ALA A 112 -24.89 -9.62 9.25
CA ALA A 112 -25.67 -10.78 9.66
C ALA A 112 -24.78 -11.88 10.27
N ARG A 113 -23.54 -12.04 9.77
CA ARG A 113 -22.56 -12.95 10.36
C ARG A 113 -22.25 -12.59 11.81
N TRP A 114 -22.00 -11.32 12.11
CA TRP A 114 -21.73 -10.86 13.48
C TRP A 114 -22.96 -11.01 14.38
N THR A 115 -24.16 -10.66 13.89
CA THR A 115 -25.40 -10.84 14.66
C THR A 115 -25.69 -12.32 14.94
N LEU A 116 -25.48 -13.19 13.94
CA LEU A 116 -25.68 -14.63 14.07
C LEU A 116 -24.71 -15.25 15.07
N GLY A 117 -23.42 -14.91 14.97
CA GLY A 117 -22.42 -15.32 15.95
C GLY A 117 -22.76 -14.78 17.32
N ILE A 118 -22.60 -13.47 17.52
CA ILE A 118 -22.56 -12.84 18.85
C ILE A 118 -23.90 -12.96 19.58
N ALA A 119 -25.02 -12.68 18.90
CA ALA A 119 -26.30 -12.56 19.56
C ALA A 119 -27.09 -13.87 19.62
N LEU A 120 -26.93 -14.75 18.63
CA LEU A 120 -27.68 -16.02 18.55
C LEU A 120 -26.83 -17.23 19.01
N GLN A 121 -25.72 -17.55 18.31
CA GLN A 121 -24.86 -18.68 18.71
C GLN A 121 -24.20 -18.44 20.08
N GLY A 122 -23.76 -17.21 20.35
CA GLY A 122 -23.21 -16.81 21.64
C GLY A 122 -24.24 -16.88 22.77
N TRP A 123 -25.55 -16.83 22.47
CA TRP A 123 -26.57 -17.14 23.47
C TRP A 123 -26.54 -18.62 23.82
N GLU A 124 -26.59 -19.49 22.82
CA GLU A 124 -26.63 -20.94 23.00
C GLU A 124 -25.41 -21.48 23.76
N GLN A 125 -24.22 -20.95 23.48
CA GLN A 125 -22.98 -21.45 24.07
C GLN A 125 -22.71 -20.89 25.47
N LEU A 126 -22.89 -19.58 25.65
CA LEU A 126 -22.48 -18.90 26.88
C LEU A 126 -23.61 -18.79 27.91
N GLY A 127 -24.88 -18.83 27.47
CA GLY A 127 -26.03 -18.69 28.36
C GLY A 127 -26.00 -17.40 29.20
N TRP A 128 -26.44 -17.47 30.45
CA TRP A 128 -26.26 -16.39 31.43
C TRP A 128 -25.22 -16.82 32.46
N SER A 129 -24.36 -15.88 32.85
CA SER A 129 -23.36 -16.10 33.88
C SER A 129 -23.91 -15.78 35.28
N LYS A 130 -23.14 -16.06 36.33
CA LYS A 130 -23.45 -15.64 37.70
C LYS A 130 -23.18 -14.15 37.97
N SER A 131 -22.40 -13.48 37.12
CA SER A 131 -22.03 -12.07 37.30
C SER A 131 -23.07 -11.14 36.66
N PRO A 132 -23.70 -10.22 37.43
CA PRO A 132 -24.68 -9.28 36.87
C PRO A 132 -24.04 -8.32 35.86
N ILE A 133 -22.78 -7.96 36.06
CA ILE A 133 -22.03 -7.07 35.16
C ILE A 133 -21.78 -7.78 33.82
N ALA A 134 -21.33 -9.04 33.84
CA ALA A 134 -21.15 -9.81 32.62
C ALA A 134 -22.49 -10.01 31.88
N ASN A 135 -23.57 -10.26 32.62
CA ASN A 135 -24.91 -10.38 32.05
C ASN A 135 -25.41 -9.07 31.44
N TYR A 136 -25.05 -7.91 31.98
CA TYR A 136 -25.36 -6.61 31.35
C TYR A 136 -24.72 -6.49 29.96
N PHE A 137 -23.46 -6.90 29.78
CA PHE A 137 -22.80 -6.89 28.47
C PHE A 137 -23.40 -7.92 27.51
N LEU A 138 -23.70 -9.13 27.98
CA LEU A 138 -24.40 -10.14 27.18
C LEU A 138 -25.78 -9.64 26.73
N PHE A 139 -26.55 -9.02 27.62
CA PHE A 139 -27.82 -8.38 27.29
C PHE A 139 -27.65 -7.28 26.24
N ARG A 140 -26.62 -6.43 26.39
CA ARG A 140 -26.31 -5.35 25.45
C ARG A 140 -26.01 -5.87 24.04
N ASP A 141 -25.34 -7.02 23.95
CA ASP A 141 -25.02 -7.67 22.69
C ASP A 141 -26.28 -8.33 22.09
N ARG A 142 -27.12 -8.97 22.93
CA ARG A 142 -28.36 -9.66 22.51
C ARG A 142 -29.49 -8.73 22.09
N LYS A 143 -29.65 -7.57 22.73
CA LYS A 143 -30.68 -6.58 22.35
C LYS A 143 -30.48 -6.02 20.95
N ALA A 144 -29.30 -6.23 20.33
CA ALA A 144 -29.06 -5.90 18.94
C ALA A 144 -29.99 -6.64 17.95
N ILE A 145 -30.64 -7.73 18.39
CA ILE A 145 -31.70 -8.42 17.63
C ILE A 145 -32.98 -7.58 17.61
N LEU A 146 -33.40 -7.02 18.75
CA LEU A 146 -34.68 -6.31 18.88
C LEU A 146 -34.59 -4.85 18.43
N THR A 147 -33.51 -4.16 18.79
CA THR A 147 -33.40 -2.71 18.65
C THR A 147 -33.55 -2.20 17.20
N PRO A 148 -32.92 -2.83 16.18
CA PRO A 148 -33.08 -2.41 14.78
C PRO A 148 -34.51 -2.61 14.27
N THR A 149 -35.17 -3.70 14.68
CA THR A 149 -36.57 -3.99 14.31
C THR A 149 -37.51 -2.93 14.88
N LEU A 150 -37.35 -2.59 16.17
CA LEU A 150 -38.11 -1.51 16.80
C LEU A 150 -37.87 -0.16 16.13
N ALA A 151 -36.64 0.12 15.68
CA ALA A 151 -36.35 1.34 14.95
C ALA A 151 -37.09 1.42 13.61
N ILE A 152 -37.14 0.33 12.83
CA ILE A 152 -37.88 0.29 11.55
C ILE A 152 -39.39 0.44 11.77
N VAL A 153 -39.94 -0.24 12.78
CA VAL A 153 -41.36 -0.06 13.17
C VAL A 153 -41.62 1.38 13.58
N GLY A 154 -40.74 1.98 14.39
CA GLY A 154 -40.83 3.38 14.79
C GLY A 154 -40.79 4.34 13.60
N TYR A 155 -39.91 4.10 12.62
CA TYR A 155 -39.87 4.90 11.39
C TYR A 155 -41.16 4.76 10.58
N PHE A 156 -41.69 3.55 10.44
CA PHE A 156 -42.97 3.33 9.76
C PHE A 156 -44.11 4.07 10.46
N LEU A 157 -44.23 3.95 11.79
CA LEU A 157 -45.26 4.65 12.56
C LEU A 157 -45.12 6.18 12.46
N ALA A 158 -43.89 6.71 12.56
CA ALA A 158 -43.63 8.14 12.43
C ALA A 158 -44.00 8.67 11.04
N ILE A 159 -43.65 7.95 9.97
CA ILE A 159 -44.01 8.33 8.60
C ILE A 159 -45.54 8.34 8.44
N ASN A 160 -46.24 7.28 8.88
CA ASN A 160 -47.69 7.22 8.81
C ASN A 160 -48.35 8.37 9.58
N TYR A 161 -47.88 8.65 10.80
CA TYR A 161 -48.36 9.75 11.60
C TYR A 161 -48.21 11.11 10.89
N ILE A 162 -47.04 11.36 10.28
CA ILE A 162 -46.78 12.59 9.51
C ILE A 162 -47.73 12.67 8.30
N VAL A 163 -47.86 11.59 7.52
CA VAL A 163 -48.71 11.54 6.32
C VAL A 163 -50.18 11.77 6.68
N LEU A 164 -50.69 11.11 7.72
CA LEU A 164 -52.06 11.26 8.19
C LEU A 164 -52.36 12.68 8.67
N ASN A 165 -51.42 13.31 9.39
CA ASN A 165 -51.61 14.70 9.83
C ASN A 165 -51.53 15.70 8.67
N ILE A 166 -50.66 15.47 7.69
CA ILE A 166 -50.63 16.28 6.47
C ILE A 166 -51.95 16.14 5.70
N ALA A 167 -52.45 14.91 5.53
CA ALA A 167 -53.73 14.66 4.87
C ALA A 167 -54.90 15.32 5.61
N SER A 168 -54.98 15.12 6.94
CA SER A 168 -55.97 15.75 7.81
C SER A 168 -55.97 17.28 7.66
N SER A 169 -54.78 17.90 7.69
CA SER A 169 -54.64 19.35 7.53
C SER A 169 -55.13 19.86 6.18
N ARG A 170 -54.96 19.08 5.09
CA ARG A 170 -55.47 19.44 3.76
C ARG A 170 -56.97 19.26 3.61
N MET A 171 -57.55 18.36 4.40
CA MET A 171 -58.99 18.10 4.43
C MET A 171 -59.73 18.98 5.44
N GLY A 172 -59.02 19.88 6.15
CA GLY A 172 -59.61 20.72 7.20
C GLY A 172 -60.05 19.95 8.46
N LEU A 173 -59.53 18.74 8.64
CA LEU A 173 -59.82 17.89 9.80
C LEU A 173 -58.87 18.21 10.97
N PRO A 174 -59.27 17.92 12.22
CA PRO A 174 -58.39 18.11 13.37
C PRO A 174 -57.17 17.18 13.30
N ARG A 175 -56.04 17.64 13.85
CA ARG A 175 -54.81 16.84 13.94
C ARG A 175 -55.05 15.60 14.80
N PHE A 176 -54.44 14.50 14.40
CA PHE A 176 -54.40 13.30 15.24
C PHE A 176 -53.38 13.55 16.35
N LEU A 177 -53.82 13.63 17.60
CA LEU A 177 -52.95 13.70 18.76
C LEU A 177 -52.58 12.28 19.19
N LEU A 178 -51.28 11.97 19.24
CA LEU A 178 -50.78 10.68 19.74
C LEU A 178 -50.71 10.61 21.26
N PHE A 179 -50.64 11.76 21.92
CA PHE A 179 -50.34 11.92 23.34
C PHE A 179 -51.26 13.00 23.91
N ASP A 180 -51.78 12.79 25.11
CA ASP A 180 -52.69 13.71 25.80
C ASP A 180 -51.91 14.82 26.54
N ALA A 181 -50.60 14.90 26.31
CA ALA A 181 -49.67 15.86 26.91
C ALA A 181 -49.64 15.78 28.45
N SER A 182 -49.84 14.59 29.01
CA SER A 182 -49.70 14.39 30.45
C SER A 182 -48.28 14.77 30.91
N PRO A 183 -48.09 15.28 32.15
CA PRO A 183 -46.76 15.62 32.66
C PRO A 183 -45.77 14.44 32.60
N PHE A 184 -46.28 13.22 32.76
CA PHE A 184 -45.49 11.99 32.66
C PHE A 184 -45.03 11.70 31.23
N GLU A 185 -45.93 11.74 30.24
CA GLU A 185 -45.57 11.57 28.81
C GLU A 185 -44.57 12.63 28.36
N THR A 186 -44.81 13.88 28.73
CA THR A 186 -43.93 15.01 28.40
C THR A 186 -42.53 14.79 28.98
N SER A 187 -42.43 14.37 30.24
CA SER A 187 -41.16 14.06 30.89
C SER A 187 -40.41 12.91 30.18
N LEU A 188 -41.13 11.85 29.80
CA LEU A 188 -40.55 10.72 29.06
C LEU A 188 -40.06 11.14 27.67
N LEU A 189 -40.80 11.98 26.96
CA LEU A 189 -40.41 12.51 25.64
C LEU A 189 -39.17 13.39 25.74
N ILE A 190 -39.12 14.29 26.72
CA ILE A 190 -37.95 15.15 26.97
C ILE A 190 -36.72 14.30 27.29
N PHE A 191 -36.86 13.31 28.18
CA PHE A 191 -35.77 12.40 28.51
C PHE A 191 -35.28 11.61 27.29
N ASN A 192 -36.20 11.07 26.47
CA ASN A 192 -35.84 10.36 25.25
C ASN A 192 -35.14 11.26 24.22
N ALA A 193 -35.60 12.51 24.07
CA ALA A 193 -34.97 13.50 23.20
C ALA A 193 -33.54 13.81 23.68
N PHE A 194 -33.36 14.05 24.98
CA PHE A 194 -32.04 14.26 25.58
C PHE A 194 -31.12 13.04 25.36
N ALA A 195 -31.60 11.82 25.64
CA ALA A 195 -30.83 10.60 25.45
C ALA A 195 -30.44 10.36 23.98
N LEU A 196 -31.32 10.69 23.04
CA LEU A 196 -31.04 10.64 21.61
C LEU A 196 -29.96 11.65 21.22
N LEU A 197 -30.08 12.91 21.66
CA LEU A 197 -29.10 13.96 21.40
C LEU A 197 -27.73 13.59 21.96
N ALA A 198 -27.67 13.11 23.21
CA ALA A 198 -26.43 12.65 23.81
C ALA A 198 -25.78 11.52 22.99
N ARG A 199 -26.58 10.56 22.50
CA ARG A 199 -26.07 9.45 21.67
C ARG A 199 -25.58 9.93 20.30
N VAL A 200 -26.26 10.88 19.67
CA VAL A 200 -25.87 11.51 18.41
C VAL A 200 -24.56 12.29 18.60
N ALA A 201 -24.48 13.12 19.63
CA ALA A 201 -23.29 13.91 19.96
C ALA A 201 -22.06 13.02 20.18
N GLN A 202 -22.18 11.96 20.99
CA GLN A 202 -21.10 11.00 21.18
C GLN A 202 -20.66 10.35 19.86
N ARG A 203 -21.62 9.95 19.02
CA ARG A 203 -21.30 9.33 17.72
C ARG A 203 -20.57 10.32 16.81
N MET A 204 -21.00 11.58 16.76
CA MET A 204 -20.36 12.62 15.96
C MET A 204 -18.95 12.92 16.48
N TYR A 205 -18.77 13.05 17.80
CA TYR A 205 -17.48 13.27 18.45
C TYR A 205 -16.46 12.18 18.11
N PHE A 206 -16.78 10.91 18.33
CA PHE A 206 -15.83 9.83 18.02
C PHE A 206 -15.61 9.67 16.51
N THR A 207 -16.62 9.93 15.68
CA THR A 207 -16.45 9.92 14.22
C THR A 207 -15.55 11.07 13.77
N HIS A 208 -15.60 12.22 14.45
CA HIS A 208 -14.71 13.36 14.20
C HIS A 208 -13.26 13.01 14.54
N ILE A 209 -13.00 12.35 15.67
CA ILE A 209 -11.64 11.95 16.05
C ILE A 209 -11.01 11.03 14.98
N ILE A 210 -11.77 10.05 14.46
CA ILE A 210 -11.20 9.04 13.55
C ILE A 210 -11.24 9.48 12.08
N TYR A 211 -12.33 10.14 11.67
CA TYR A 211 -12.63 10.43 10.28
C TYR A 211 -12.82 11.93 10.01
N GLY A 212 -12.62 12.81 10.98
CA GLY A 212 -12.81 14.26 10.91
C GLY A 212 -14.23 14.77 10.75
N TRP A 213 -14.35 16.10 10.73
CA TRP A 213 -15.62 16.82 10.82
C TRP A 213 -16.63 16.45 9.73
N GLY A 214 -16.17 16.34 8.49
CA GLY A 214 -17.01 15.94 7.36
C GLY A 214 -17.76 14.63 7.57
N HIS A 215 -17.05 13.62 8.06
CA HIS A 215 -17.66 12.32 8.33
C HIS A 215 -18.50 12.33 9.60
N ALA A 216 -18.20 13.22 10.56
CA ALA A 216 -19.01 13.43 11.75
C ALA A 216 -20.41 13.96 11.40
N MET A 217 -20.52 14.95 10.50
CA MET A 217 -21.82 15.42 10.02
C MET A 217 -22.58 14.32 9.29
N MET A 218 -21.88 13.58 8.43
CA MET A 218 -22.45 12.41 7.73
C MET A 218 -22.84 11.27 8.68
N ALA A 219 -22.50 11.31 9.98
CA ALA A 219 -22.94 10.29 10.93
C ALA A 219 -24.46 10.33 11.16
N LEU A 220 -25.09 11.52 11.09
CA LEU A 220 -26.54 11.70 11.24
C LEU A 220 -27.36 10.91 10.20
N PRO A 221 -27.22 11.15 8.88
CA PRO A 221 -27.95 10.37 7.88
C PRO A 221 -27.56 8.88 7.93
N ARG A 222 -26.31 8.56 8.27
CA ARG A 222 -25.85 7.17 8.42
C ARG A 222 -26.54 6.43 9.56
N ILE A 223 -27.10 7.09 10.59
CA ILE A 223 -27.87 6.39 11.65
C ILE A 223 -29.09 5.70 11.03
N PHE A 224 -29.83 6.40 10.16
CA PHE A 224 -31.01 5.84 9.49
C PHE A 224 -30.64 4.66 8.58
N LEU A 225 -29.63 4.84 7.72
CA LEU A 225 -29.14 3.76 6.85
C LEU A 225 -28.61 2.57 7.66
N ALA A 226 -27.89 2.83 8.77
CA ALA A 226 -27.39 1.79 9.64
C ALA A 226 -28.54 0.99 10.30
N SER A 227 -29.63 1.64 10.70
CA SER A 227 -30.82 0.94 11.22
C SER A 227 -31.41 -0.02 10.18
N VAL A 228 -31.52 0.41 8.92
CA VAL A 228 -32.00 -0.45 7.82
C VAL A 228 -31.06 -1.63 7.58
N VAL A 229 -29.76 -1.38 7.46
CA VAL A 229 -28.76 -2.44 7.25
C VAL A 229 -28.75 -3.43 8.42
N ASN A 230 -28.81 -2.95 9.66
CA ASN A 230 -28.85 -3.79 10.85
C ASN A 230 -30.15 -4.61 10.91
N PHE A 231 -31.30 -4.03 10.55
CA PHE A 231 -32.56 -4.78 10.48
C PHE A 231 -32.49 -5.93 9.46
N LEU A 232 -32.04 -5.65 8.23
CA LEU A 232 -31.86 -6.67 7.20
C LEU A 232 -30.87 -7.76 7.63
N ALA A 233 -29.79 -7.35 8.31
CA ALA A 233 -28.80 -8.26 8.88
C ALA A 233 -29.42 -9.17 9.94
N THR A 234 -30.20 -8.62 10.86
CA THR A 234 -30.91 -9.38 11.90
C THR A 234 -31.90 -10.36 11.29
N MET A 235 -32.74 -9.92 10.34
CA MET A 235 -33.71 -10.81 9.68
C MET A 235 -33.02 -11.98 8.96
N ARG A 236 -31.89 -11.70 8.30
CA ARG A 236 -31.07 -12.75 7.69
C ARG A 236 -30.47 -13.70 8.73
N ALA A 237 -29.89 -13.17 9.79
CA ALA A 237 -29.28 -13.96 10.86
C ALA A 237 -30.31 -14.90 11.51
N LEU A 238 -31.49 -14.37 11.86
CA LEU A 238 -32.60 -15.16 12.39
C LEU A 238 -33.03 -16.26 11.43
N ARG A 239 -33.19 -15.95 10.13
CA ARG A 239 -33.56 -16.96 9.13
C ARG A 239 -32.53 -18.09 9.04
N ILE A 240 -31.23 -17.76 9.03
CA ILE A 240 -30.16 -18.76 8.98
C ILE A 240 -30.16 -19.61 10.26
N PHE A 241 -30.27 -18.97 11.42
CA PHE A 241 -30.28 -19.66 12.71
C PHE A 241 -31.47 -20.62 12.84
N VAL A 242 -32.69 -20.14 12.58
CA VAL A 242 -33.90 -20.96 12.62
C VAL A 242 -33.83 -22.11 11.63
N ARG A 243 -33.39 -21.85 10.39
CA ARG A 243 -33.20 -22.91 9.40
C ARG A 243 -32.21 -23.97 9.88
N SER A 244 -31.05 -23.57 10.40
CA SER A 244 -30.06 -24.51 10.94
C SER A 244 -30.61 -25.33 12.10
N LYS A 245 -31.44 -24.74 12.98
CA LYS A 245 -32.11 -25.49 14.05
C LYS A 245 -33.12 -26.52 13.54
N ILE A 246 -33.80 -26.22 12.44
CA ILE A 246 -34.76 -27.13 11.82
C ILE A 246 -34.04 -28.23 11.03
N THR A 247 -33.04 -27.89 10.21
CA THR A 247 -32.35 -28.84 9.33
C THR A 247 -31.23 -29.62 10.03
N LYS A 248 -30.84 -29.22 11.25
CA LYS A 248 -29.66 -29.72 11.97
C LYS A 248 -28.35 -29.62 11.17
N GLU A 249 -28.33 -28.80 10.12
CA GLU A 249 -27.14 -28.54 9.32
C GLU A 249 -26.25 -27.50 10.02
N ASN A 250 -24.93 -27.67 9.87
CA ASN A 250 -23.97 -26.71 10.35
C ASN A 250 -24.11 -25.38 9.61
N ILE A 251 -24.03 -24.27 10.36
CA ILE A 251 -24.10 -22.92 9.80
C ILE A 251 -22.85 -22.69 8.93
N ALA A 252 -23.03 -22.69 7.61
CA ALA A 252 -21.95 -22.46 6.67
C ALA A 252 -21.31 -21.08 6.86
N TRP A 253 -19.97 -21.07 6.92
CA TRP A 253 -19.15 -19.87 7.07
C TRP A 253 -19.18 -19.06 5.77
N ASP A 254 -19.98 -17.99 5.71
CA ASP A 254 -19.96 -17.03 4.60
C ASP A 254 -18.65 -16.23 4.71
N LYS A 255 -17.61 -16.62 3.94
CA LYS A 255 -16.31 -15.90 3.91
C LYS A 255 -16.59 -14.47 3.45
N THR A 256 -16.15 -13.48 4.22
CA THR A 256 -16.17 -12.09 3.74
C THR A 256 -15.09 -11.93 2.67
N ALA A 257 -15.45 -11.42 1.50
CA ALA A 257 -14.47 -11.04 0.49
C ALA A 257 -13.69 -9.81 1.01
N HIS A 258 -12.44 -10.03 1.41
CA HIS A 258 -11.55 -8.97 1.85
C HIS A 258 -11.05 -8.18 0.63
N ARG A 259 -11.21 -6.86 0.65
CA ARG A 259 -10.55 -5.98 -0.32
C ARG A 259 -9.23 -5.53 0.29
N PHE A 260 -8.15 -6.19 -0.12
CA PHE A 260 -6.80 -5.76 0.24
C PHE A 260 -6.44 -4.46 -0.50
N PRO A 261 -5.69 -3.55 0.14
CA PRO A 261 -5.14 -2.40 -0.55
C PRO A 261 -4.27 -2.88 -1.73
N THR A 262 -4.42 -2.24 -2.89
CA THR A 262 -3.64 -2.56 -4.08
C THR A 262 -2.16 -2.25 -3.83
N ARG A 263 -1.22 -2.98 -4.45
CA ARG A 263 0.23 -2.71 -4.32
C ARG A 263 0.61 -1.25 -4.61
N GLU A 264 -0.16 -0.56 -5.45
CA GLU A 264 -0.02 0.89 -5.71
C GLU A 264 -0.08 1.76 -4.44
N TRP A 265 -0.88 1.38 -3.44
CA TRP A 265 -0.93 2.06 -2.14
C TRP A 265 0.31 1.78 -1.28
N LEU A 266 0.91 0.59 -1.38
CA LEU A 266 2.16 0.25 -0.72
C LEU A 266 3.37 0.92 -1.40
N VAL A 267 3.31 1.09 -2.72
CA VAL A 267 4.34 1.75 -3.53
C VAL A 267 4.31 3.28 -3.35
N GLN A 268 3.18 3.86 -2.93
CA GLN A 268 3.09 5.29 -2.59
C GLN A 268 3.75 5.67 -1.27
N ASP A 269 4.17 4.69 -0.46
CA ASP A 269 5.03 4.90 0.71
C ASP A 269 6.51 4.63 0.37
N LYS A 270 6.92 4.91 -0.88
CA LYS A 270 8.33 5.12 -1.18
C LYS A 270 8.79 6.31 -0.35
N ARG A 271 9.38 6.06 0.81
CA ARG A 271 10.06 7.07 1.63
C ARG A 271 10.95 7.90 0.71
N ALA A 272 10.87 9.23 0.81
CA ALA A 272 11.73 10.07 0.00
C ALA A 272 13.19 9.78 0.37
N LEU A 273 14.09 9.79 -0.61
CA LEU A 273 15.51 9.46 -0.39
C LEU A 273 16.13 10.35 0.71
N GLY A 274 15.75 11.64 0.71
CA GLY A 274 16.19 12.59 1.74
C GLY A 274 15.68 12.25 3.14
N ASP A 275 14.50 11.65 3.28
CA ASP A 275 13.97 11.27 4.60
C ASP A 275 14.69 10.05 5.17
N ILE A 276 15.05 9.10 4.30
CA ILE A 276 15.87 7.93 4.67
C ILE A 276 17.24 8.39 5.18
N LEU A 277 17.87 9.33 4.47
CA LEU A 277 19.19 9.84 4.83
C LEU A 277 19.20 10.67 6.13
N VAL A 278 18.10 11.34 6.45
CA VAL A 278 17.92 12.03 7.74
C VAL A 278 17.70 11.03 8.88
N GLU A 279 16.88 10.00 8.65
CA GLU A 279 16.64 8.92 9.62
C GLU A 279 17.93 8.15 9.98
N TRP A 280 18.85 8.02 9.03
CA TRP A 280 20.15 7.38 9.22
C TRP A 280 21.21 8.32 9.81
N GLU A 281 20.85 9.56 10.14
CA GLU A 281 21.76 10.60 10.61
C GLU A 281 22.91 10.91 9.62
N ALA A 282 22.77 10.51 8.35
CA ALA A 282 23.76 10.71 7.30
C ALA A 282 23.70 12.14 6.72
N VAL A 283 22.53 12.79 6.80
CA VAL A 283 22.31 14.17 6.35
C VAL A 283 21.41 14.89 7.35
N SER A 284 21.70 16.15 7.69
CA SER A 284 20.81 16.94 8.55
C SER A 284 19.54 17.37 7.81
N ALA A 285 18.45 17.63 8.53
CA ALA A 285 17.21 18.12 7.91
C ALA A 285 17.42 19.44 7.15
N THR A 286 18.29 20.30 7.66
CA THR A 286 18.66 21.57 7.01
C THR A 286 19.43 21.36 5.70
N ASP A 287 20.36 20.40 5.67
CA ASP A 287 21.13 20.10 4.46
C ASP A 287 20.29 19.41 3.39
N ARG A 288 19.34 18.55 3.81
CA ARG A 288 18.34 17.94 2.92
C ARG A 288 17.52 19.04 2.24
N ASP A 289 17.00 19.99 3.00
CA ASP A 289 16.13 21.05 2.47
C ASP A 289 16.90 21.98 1.51
N ALA A 290 18.15 22.31 1.85
CA ALA A 290 19.04 23.05 0.94
C ALA A 290 19.29 22.28 -0.38
N ALA A 291 19.52 20.96 -0.30
CA ALA A 291 19.73 20.11 -1.48
C ALA A 291 18.46 19.98 -2.35
N LEU A 292 17.26 19.97 -1.74
CA LEU A 292 15.99 19.95 -2.46
C LEU A 292 15.71 21.28 -3.19
N ILE A 293 16.04 22.41 -2.57
CA ILE A 293 15.97 23.73 -3.22
C ILE A 293 16.91 23.74 -4.43
N GLU A 294 18.14 23.27 -4.26
CA GLU A 294 19.12 23.19 -5.34
C GLU A 294 18.64 22.28 -6.49
N GLN A 295 18.10 21.10 -6.18
CA GLN A 295 17.50 20.19 -7.16
C GLN A 295 16.40 20.88 -7.98
N SER A 296 15.54 21.67 -7.35
CA SER A 296 14.46 22.37 -8.06
C SER A 296 14.97 23.41 -9.05
N SER A 297 16.15 23.99 -8.79
CA SER A 297 16.78 25.01 -9.63
C SER A 297 17.65 24.43 -10.76
N THR A 298 18.30 23.29 -10.53
CA THR A 298 19.28 22.69 -11.46
C THR A 298 18.71 21.53 -12.27
N GLY A 299 17.66 20.87 -11.78
CA GLY A 299 17.14 19.63 -12.34
C GLY A 299 18.06 18.41 -12.13
N GLU A 300 19.12 18.54 -11.32
CA GLU A 300 20.02 17.43 -10.98
C GLU A 300 19.34 16.43 -10.03
N ASN A 301 19.84 15.18 -10.02
CA ASN A 301 19.34 14.17 -9.09
C ASN A 301 19.83 14.46 -7.66
N LEU A 302 18.93 14.37 -6.67
CA LEU A 302 19.20 14.69 -5.27
C LEU A 302 20.45 13.97 -4.74
N GLY A 303 20.63 12.69 -5.09
CA GLY A 303 21.82 11.92 -4.69
C GLY A 303 23.14 12.52 -5.20
N VAL A 304 23.16 13.06 -6.42
CA VAL A 304 24.35 13.70 -7.00
C VAL A 304 24.70 14.99 -6.25
N ILE A 305 23.68 15.78 -5.90
CA ILE A 305 23.84 17.02 -5.13
C ILE A 305 24.39 16.68 -3.73
N LEU A 306 23.87 15.64 -3.09
CA LEU A 306 24.31 15.22 -1.76
C LEU A 306 25.76 14.68 -1.77
N LEU A 307 26.15 13.89 -2.78
CA LEU A 307 27.55 13.47 -2.97
C LEU A 307 28.49 14.68 -3.08
N ARG A 308 28.10 15.70 -3.86
CA ARG A 308 28.88 16.95 -4.00
C ARG A 308 29.01 17.72 -2.67
N LYS A 309 28.01 17.61 -1.79
CA LYS A 309 28.03 18.22 -0.45
C LYS A 309 28.75 17.36 0.60
N GLY A 310 29.34 16.23 0.21
CA GLY A 310 30.18 15.40 1.08
C GLY A 310 29.51 14.14 1.62
N LEU A 311 28.32 13.76 1.14
CA LEU A 311 27.72 12.47 1.48
C LEU A 311 28.56 11.33 0.90
N ASP A 312 28.76 10.28 1.69
CA ASP A 312 29.45 9.08 1.25
C ASP A 312 28.65 8.28 0.20
N GLU A 313 29.34 7.80 -0.84
CA GLU A 313 28.72 7.08 -1.96
C GLU A 313 28.13 5.73 -1.54
N MET A 314 28.76 5.05 -0.58
CA MET A 314 28.29 3.75 -0.08
C MET A 314 26.98 3.93 0.69
N LEU A 315 26.91 4.91 1.59
CA LEU A 315 25.68 5.29 2.31
C LEU A 315 24.55 5.69 1.35
N LEU A 316 24.84 6.49 0.33
CA LEU A 316 23.85 6.86 -0.66
C LEU A 316 23.32 5.63 -1.43
N THR A 317 24.23 4.72 -1.80
CA THR A 317 23.89 3.51 -2.56
C THR A 317 22.99 2.60 -1.72
N GLU A 318 23.30 2.42 -0.43
CA GLU A 318 22.49 1.65 0.50
C GLU A 318 21.11 2.31 0.73
N ALA A 319 21.06 3.63 0.82
CA ALA A 319 19.80 4.38 0.95
C ALA A 319 18.89 4.20 -0.28
N VAL A 320 19.47 4.20 -1.49
CA VAL A 320 18.75 3.93 -2.74
C VAL A 320 18.26 2.48 -2.80
N ALA A 321 19.07 1.52 -2.35
CA ALA A 321 18.69 0.11 -2.27
C ALA A 321 17.49 -0.08 -1.31
N SER A 322 17.56 0.51 -0.13
CA SER A 322 16.49 0.54 0.87
C SER A 322 15.21 1.19 0.33
N GLN A 323 15.33 2.36 -0.31
CA GLN A 323 14.20 3.09 -0.91
C GLN A 323 13.44 2.26 -1.95
N THR A 324 14.16 1.46 -2.73
CA THR A 324 13.59 0.67 -3.83
C THR A 324 13.26 -0.76 -3.46
N GLY A 325 13.62 -1.21 -2.26
CA GLY A 325 13.49 -2.60 -1.83
C GLY A 325 14.37 -3.56 -2.64
N LEU A 326 15.45 -3.04 -3.25
CA LEU A 326 16.42 -3.83 -4.01
C LEU A 326 17.59 -4.22 -3.10
N PRO A 327 18.19 -5.42 -3.28
CA PRO A 327 19.33 -5.83 -2.48
C PRO A 327 20.59 -5.01 -2.83
N PHE A 328 21.28 -4.55 -1.79
CA PHE A 328 22.59 -3.91 -1.88
C PHE A 328 23.68 -4.97 -2.05
N THR A 329 24.73 -4.65 -2.80
CA THR A 329 25.93 -5.48 -2.93
C THR A 329 27.16 -4.61 -3.16
N GLU A 330 28.28 -5.05 -2.60
CA GLU A 330 29.60 -4.56 -3.03
C GLU A 330 30.06 -5.31 -4.27
N VAL A 331 30.88 -4.65 -5.09
CA VAL A 331 31.41 -5.25 -6.31
C VAL A 331 32.66 -6.06 -5.99
N ASN A 332 32.56 -7.37 -6.14
CA ASN A 332 33.71 -8.27 -6.06
C ASN A 332 34.24 -8.59 -7.47
N LEU A 333 35.52 -8.27 -7.71
CA LEU A 333 36.19 -8.48 -9.00
C LEU A 333 36.20 -9.96 -9.42
N GLU A 334 36.44 -10.90 -8.51
CA GLU A 334 36.48 -12.33 -8.82
C GLU A 334 35.11 -12.87 -9.23
N ALA A 335 34.06 -12.45 -8.51
CA ALA A 335 32.69 -12.78 -8.87
C ALA A 335 32.32 -12.18 -10.24
N ALA A 336 32.73 -10.94 -10.52
CA ALA A 336 32.48 -10.31 -11.81
C ALA A 336 33.24 -10.98 -12.97
N LYS A 337 34.48 -11.44 -12.75
CA LYS A 337 35.28 -12.19 -13.75
C LYS A 337 34.55 -13.46 -14.18
N ALA A 338 33.99 -14.21 -13.24
CA ALA A 338 33.28 -15.47 -13.52
C ALA A 338 32.03 -15.32 -14.41
N PHE A 339 31.41 -14.14 -14.43
CA PHE A 339 30.22 -13.84 -15.23
C PHE A 339 30.47 -12.80 -16.32
N HIS A 340 31.74 -12.48 -16.58
CA HIS A 340 32.16 -11.61 -17.68
C HIS A 340 31.69 -12.17 -19.03
N GLY A 341 31.22 -11.30 -19.93
CA GLY A 341 30.67 -11.70 -21.24
C GLY A 341 29.19 -12.13 -21.24
N ARG A 342 28.54 -12.31 -20.08
CA ARG A 342 27.08 -12.53 -20.00
C ARG A 342 26.25 -11.30 -20.35
N LEU A 343 26.88 -10.12 -20.31
CA LEU A 343 26.31 -8.86 -20.74
C LEU A 343 27.28 -8.19 -21.74
N PRO A 344 26.82 -7.73 -22.91
CA PRO A 344 27.65 -7.02 -23.87
C PRO A 344 28.30 -5.76 -23.28
N ALA A 345 29.56 -5.48 -23.66
CA ALA A 345 30.34 -4.38 -23.08
C ALA A 345 29.69 -2.99 -23.27
N ASP A 346 29.01 -2.78 -24.40
CA ASP A 346 28.23 -1.56 -24.68
C ASP A 346 27.12 -1.35 -23.64
N VAL A 347 26.43 -2.43 -23.26
CA VAL A 347 25.35 -2.40 -22.28
C VAL A 347 25.90 -2.22 -20.87
N SER A 348 26.96 -2.94 -20.52
CA SER A 348 27.64 -2.84 -19.23
C SER A 348 28.12 -1.41 -18.96
N LEU A 349 28.70 -0.74 -19.97
CA LEU A 349 29.12 0.66 -19.85
C LEU A 349 27.94 1.63 -19.81
N ARG A 350 26.96 1.49 -20.72
CA ARG A 350 25.83 2.43 -20.82
C ARG A 350 24.93 2.40 -19.59
N LEU A 351 24.63 1.21 -19.07
CA LEU A 351 23.78 1.02 -17.90
C LEU A 351 24.56 0.99 -16.59
N ARG A 352 25.90 1.06 -16.66
CA ARG A 352 26.80 0.86 -15.51
C ARG A 352 26.39 -0.38 -14.73
N ALA A 353 26.39 -1.51 -15.45
CA ALA A 353 25.83 -2.76 -15.01
C ALA A 353 26.86 -3.88 -15.10
N LEU A 354 26.91 -4.75 -14.10
CA LEU A 354 27.86 -5.84 -14.03
C LEU A 354 27.19 -7.14 -13.57
N PRO A 355 27.25 -8.23 -14.35
CA PRO A 355 26.84 -9.55 -13.88
C PRO A 355 27.79 -10.04 -12.78
N ILE A 356 27.24 -10.47 -11.64
CA ILE A 356 28.06 -10.89 -10.48
C ILE A 356 27.71 -12.27 -9.94
N GLY A 357 26.69 -12.93 -10.49
CA GLY A 357 26.27 -14.22 -9.95
C GLY A 357 24.99 -14.78 -10.55
N VAL A 358 24.54 -15.91 -9.99
CA VAL A 358 23.23 -16.51 -10.23
C VAL A 358 22.52 -16.66 -8.89
N SER A 359 21.21 -16.50 -8.87
CA SER A 359 20.34 -16.79 -7.73
C SER A 359 20.10 -18.30 -7.62
N ASP A 360 19.76 -18.77 -6.43
CA ASP A 360 19.37 -20.16 -6.13
C ASP A 360 18.27 -20.71 -7.07
N LYS A 361 17.49 -19.80 -7.67
CA LYS A 361 16.45 -20.11 -8.69
C LYS A 361 16.95 -20.05 -10.14
N GLY A 362 18.27 -20.10 -10.37
CA GLY A 362 18.88 -20.08 -11.71
C GLY A 362 18.84 -18.74 -12.44
N ARG A 363 18.49 -17.63 -11.77
CA ARG A 363 18.36 -16.29 -12.40
C ARG A 363 19.66 -15.49 -12.30
N LEU A 364 20.08 -14.85 -13.39
CA LEU A 364 21.28 -14.00 -13.40
C LEU A 364 21.12 -12.81 -12.44
N LYS A 365 22.12 -12.59 -11.58
CA LYS A 365 22.23 -11.44 -10.68
C LYS A 365 23.09 -10.37 -11.36
N ILE A 366 22.54 -9.17 -11.51
CA ILE A 366 23.23 -8.04 -12.16
C ILE A 366 23.20 -6.85 -11.20
N ALA A 367 24.38 -6.33 -10.89
CA ALA A 367 24.57 -5.11 -10.12
C ALA A 367 24.46 -3.88 -11.02
N PHE A 368 23.72 -2.86 -10.59
CA PHE A 368 23.53 -1.60 -11.29
C PHE A 368 23.82 -0.43 -10.37
N ALA A 369 24.33 0.67 -10.92
CA ALA A 369 24.52 1.92 -10.18
C ALA A 369 23.19 2.59 -9.78
N ARG A 370 22.10 2.32 -10.52
CA ARG A 370 20.78 2.86 -10.25
C ARG A 370 19.68 1.83 -10.52
N PRO A 371 18.48 2.00 -9.91
CA PRO A 371 17.31 1.23 -10.28
C PRO A 371 17.00 1.43 -11.77
N LEU A 372 16.59 0.35 -12.44
CA LEU A 372 16.17 0.44 -13.83
C LEU A 372 14.73 0.94 -13.88
N SER A 373 14.41 1.74 -14.88
CA SER A 373 13.01 2.04 -15.20
C SER A 373 12.28 0.78 -15.70
N ASP A 374 10.95 0.81 -15.70
CA ASP A 374 10.13 -0.30 -16.18
C ASP A 374 10.43 -0.64 -17.66
N GLU A 375 10.70 0.37 -18.48
CA GLU A 375 11.06 0.19 -19.90
C GLU A 375 12.44 -0.44 -20.06
N GLU A 376 13.44 0.04 -19.31
CA GLU A 376 14.80 -0.54 -19.34
C GLU A 376 14.80 -1.99 -18.85
N SER A 377 14.02 -2.27 -17.81
CA SER A 377 13.86 -3.63 -17.26
C SER A 377 13.25 -4.58 -18.30
N LYS A 378 12.21 -4.16 -19.02
CA LYS A 378 11.60 -4.95 -20.11
C LYS A 378 12.59 -5.24 -21.23
N ARG A 379 13.29 -4.21 -21.72
CA ARG A 379 14.33 -4.36 -22.76
C ARG A 379 15.45 -5.30 -22.33
N MET A 380 15.84 -5.25 -21.06
CA MET A 380 16.85 -6.16 -20.51
C MET A 380 16.34 -7.60 -20.43
N ILE A 381 15.09 -7.82 -20.03
CA ILE A 381 14.49 -9.17 -20.01
C ILE A 381 14.41 -9.75 -21.43
N GLU A 382 14.00 -8.96 -22.41
CA GLU A 382 13.95 -9.36 -23.82
C GLU A 382 15.35 -9.74 -24.34
N ARG A 383 16.37 -8.92 -24.06
CA ARG A 383 17.73 -9.17 -24.53
C ARG A 383 18.42 -10.36 -23.83
N LEU A 384 18.12 -10.58 -22.55
CA LEU A 384 18.66 -11.70 -21.77
C LEU A 384 17.89 -13.02 -21.99
N GLY A 385 16.73 -12.98 -22.65
CA GLY A 385 15.86 -14.14 -22.84
C GLY A 385 15.28 -14.69 -21.54
N GLY A 386 15.27 -13.92 -20.45
CA GLY A 386 14.90 -14.40 -19.13
C GLY A 386 14.87 -13.34 -18.04
N LYS A 387 14.20 -13.66 -16.92
CA LYS A 387 14.15 -12.78 -15.74
C LYS A 387 15.50 -12.77 -15.03
N PHE A 388 15.97 -11.59 -14.64
CA PHE A 388 17.17 -11.39 -13.83
C PHE A 388 16.81 -10.84 -12.44
N VAL A 389 17.79 -10.85 -11.54
CA VAL A 389 17.72 -10.22 -10.22
C VAL A 389 18.56 -8.96 -10.25
N GLN A 390 17.92 -7.83 -10.00
CA GLN A 390 18.60 -6.53 -9.91
C GLN A 390 19.20 -6.35 -8.51
N LEU A 391 20.46 -5.91 -8.47
CA LEU A 391 21.20 -5.51 -7.28
C LEU A 391 21.65 -4.05 -7.46
N ILE A 392 21.80 -3.32 -6.36
CA ILE A 392 22.32 -1.95 -6.35
C ILE A 392 23.73 -1.95 -5.76
N ALA A 393 24.68 -1.33 -6.47
CA ALA A 393 26.09 -1.26 -6.06
C ALA A 393 26.70 0.12 -6.37
N PRO A 394 27.79 0.53 -5.69
CA PRO A 394 28.40 1.83 -5.89
C PRO A 394 28.88 2.04 -7.32
N GLU A 395 28.63 3.22 -7.87
CA GLU A 395 28.93 3.55 -9.26
C GLU A 395 30.44 3.53 -9.53
N SER A 396 31.23 4.06 -8.59
CA SER A 396 32.69 4.07 -8.65
C SER A 396 33.29 2.66 -8.76
N GLN A 397 32.80 1.72 -7.95
CA GLN A 397 33.26 0.33 -7.96
C GLN A 397 32.90 -0.38 -9.27
N LEU A 398 31.67 -0.17 -9.77
CA LEU A 398 31.22 -0.75 -11.03
C LEU A 398 32.07 -0.26 -12.21
N VAL A 399 32.29 1.06 -12.30
CA VAL A 399 33.10 1.65 -13.38
C VAL A 399 34.55 1.18 -13.32
N ALA A 400 35.16 1.15 -12.13
CA ALA A 400 36.53 0.67 -11.95
C ALA A 400 36.68 -0.80 -12.36
N THR A 401 35.70 -1.63 -12.01
CA THR A 401 35.71 -3.06 -12.31
C THR A 401 35.48 -3.33 -13.80
N ILE A 402 34.53 -2.63 -14.43
CA ILE A 402 34.28 -2.73 -15.87
C ILE A 402 35.53 -2.34 -16.67
N LYS A 403 36.24 -1.27 -16.27
CA LYS A 403 37.49 -0.87 -16.92
C LYS A 403 38.56 -1.96 -16.82
N ARG A 404 38.81 -2.48 -15.61
CA ARG A 404 39.79 -3.56 -15.39
C ARG A 404 39.48 -4.81 -16.20
N LEU A 405 38.20 -5.20 -16.26
CA LEU A 405 37.77 -6.38 -17.02
C LEU A 405 37.95 -6.18 -18.54
N ASN A 406 37.65 -4.98 -19.06
CA ASN A 406 37.87 -4.66 -20.47
C ASN A 406 39.37 -4.54 -20.81
N ASP A 407 40.19 -4.04 -19.88
CA ASP A 407 41.64 -3.93 -20.05
C ASP A 407 42.33 -5.32 -20.01
N GLU A 408 41.89 -6.22 -19.13
CA GLU A 408 42.36 -7.62 -19.06
C GLU A 408 41.87 -8.48 -20.24
N THR A 409 40.69 -8.16 -20.80
CA THR A 409 40.12 -8.85 -21.97
C THR A 409 40.38 -8.13 -23.29
N ALA A 410 41.46 -7.34 -23.36
CA ALA A 410 42.04 -6.91 -24.62
C ALA A 410 43.07 -7.95 -25.11
N PRO A 411 42.66 -9.05 -25.81
CA PRO A 411 43.56 -9.60 -26.79
C PRO A 411 43.78 -8.50 -27.83
N THR A 412 44.95 -8.50 -28.45
CA THR A 412 45.25 -7.81 -29.71
C THR A 412 44.10 -8.03 -30.70
N GLN A 413 43.06 -7.19 -30.65
CA GLN A 413 42.21 -6.99 -31.80
C GLN A 413 43.18 -6.38 -32.80
N LYS A 414 43.61 -7.18 -33.78
CA LYS A 414 43.94 -6.62 -35.09
C LYS A 414 42.76 -5.71 -35.40
N ALA A 415 42.94 -4.41 -35.23
CA ALA A 415 42.03 -3.45 -35.81
C ALA A 415 41.88 -3.90 -37.26
N LEU A 416 40.66 -4.22 -37.68
CA LEU A 416 40.37 -4.36 -39.11
C LEU A 416 41.06 -3.15 -39.76
N GLY A 417 42.01 -3.41 -40.66
CA GLY A 417 42.87 -2.38 -41.25
C GLY A 417 42.10 -1.49 -42.23
N VAL A 418 40.79 -1.34 -42.01
CA VAL A 418 39.91 -0.48 -42.77
C VAL A 418 39.98 0.90 -42.12
N PRO A 419 40.47 1.93 -42.83
CA PRO A 419 40.55 3.27 -42.28
C PRO A 419 39.18 3.75 -41.82
N LEU A 420 39.14 4.48 -40.71
CA LEU A 420 37.89 4.99 -40.17
C LEU A 420 37.32 6.05 -41.13
N LEU A 421 35.99 6.22 -41.18
CA LEU A 421 35.32 7.12 -42.13
C LEU A 421 35.89 8.55 -42.09
N HIS A 422 36.30 9.03 -40.91
CA HIS A 422 36.92 10.36 -40.76
C HIS A 422 38.38 10.42 -41.25
N GLU A 423 39.09 9.30 -41.31
CA GLU A 423 40.43 9.20 -41.91
C GLU A 423 40.32 9.19 -43.43
N MET A 424 39.36 8.44 -44.00
CA MET A 424 39.06 8.47 -45.45
C MET A 424 38.67 9.87 -45.92
N LEU A 425 37.91 10.62 -45.11
CA LEU A 425 37.54 12.02 -45.39
C LEU A 425 38.74 12.99 -45.33
N LEU A 426 39.78 12.67 -44.56
CA LEU A 426 41.02 13.45 -44.47
C LEU A 426 41.98 13.11 -45.61
N GLU A 427 42.14 11.83 -45.94
CA GLU A 427 42.99 11.35 -47.03
C GLU A 427 42.46 11.75 -48.40
N GLY A 428 41.13 11.76 -48.59
CA GLY A 428 40.48 12.25 -49.81
C GLY A 428 40.48 13.78 -49.96
N GLY A 429 41.02 14.54 -48.99
CA GLY A 429 41.05 16.01 -49.02
C GLY A 429 39.68 16.69 -48.91
N LEU A 430 38.62 15.93 -48.58
CA LEU A 430 37.23 16.39 -48.61
C LEU A 430 36.89 17.27 -47.41
N VAL A 431 37.59 17.12 -46.28
CA VAL A 431 37.43 17.99 -45.10
C VAL A 431 38.76 18.32 -44.44
N SER A 432 38.93 19.57 -44.02
CA SER A 432 40.12 19.97 -43.28
C SER A 432 40.19 19.35 -41.88
N ARG A 433 41.39 18.99 -41.44
CA ARG A 433 41.67 18.45 -40.09
C ARG A 433 41.16 19.34 -38.96
N LYS A 434 41.15 20.67 -39.18
CA LYS A 434 40.64 21.66 -38.23
C LYS A 434 39.11 21.60 -38.10
N ALA A 435 38.38 21.37 -39.19
CA ALA A 435 36.93 21.23 -39.20
C ALA A 435 36.47 19.95 -38.48
N ILE A 436 37.11 18.81 -38.75
CA ILE A 436 36.78 17.54 -38.07
C ILE A 436 37.03 17.63 -36.57
N LYS A 437 38.18 18.17 -36.14
CA LYS A 437 38.51 18.32 -34.71
C LYS A 437 37.50 19.22 -33.99
N THR A 438 36.98 20.23 -34.67
CA THR A 438 35.95 21.13 -34.13
C THR A 438 34.59 20.44 -34.05
N ALA A 439 34.22 19.66 -35.07
CA ALA A 439 32.98 18.88 -35.10
C ALA A 439 32.98 17.78 -34.02
N MET A 440 34.09 17.05 -33.83
CA MET A 440 34.21 16.01 -32.80
C MET A 440 34.03 16.57 -31.39
N ARG A 441 34.54 17.78 -31.10
CA ARG A 441 34.37 18.43 -29.79
C ARG A 441 32.91 18.71 -29.43
N LYS A 442 32.06 18.94 -30.44
CA LYS A 442 30.64 19.28 -30.27
C LYS A 442 29.70 18.11 -30.56
N TYR A 443 30.24 16.99 -31.03
CA TYR A 443 29.47 15.80 -31.36
C TYR A 443 29.08 15.04 -30.09
N ARG A 444 27.79 14.74 -29.96
CA ARG A 444 27.24 13.90 -28.88
C ARG A 444 26.45 12.76 -29.53
N PRO A 445 26.92 11.49 -29.44
CA PRO A 445 26.29 10.36 -30.13
C PRO A 445 24.81 10.16 -29.79
N ALA A 446 24.41 10.46 -28.56
CA ALA A 446 23.02 10.32 -28.10
C ALA A 446 22.05 11.34 -28.71
N LEU A 447 22.55 12.47 -29.22
CA LEU A 447 21.73 13.56 -29.77
C LEU A 447 21.85 13.69 -31.30
N HIS A 448 23.01 13.32 -31.86
CA HIS A 448 23.38 13.67 -33.23
C HIS A 448 23.42 12.49 -34.20
N GLY A 449 22.99 11.29 -33.77
CA GLY A 449 23.04 10.10 -34.62
C GLY A 449 24.47 9.66 -34.89
N THR A 450 24.75 9.17 -36.10
CA THR A 450 26.11 8.80 -36.52
C THR A 450 26.95 10.06 -36.83
N PHE A 451 28.28 9.93 -36.75
CA PHE A 451 29.17 11.07 -36.99
C PHE A 451 29.07 11.60 -38.44
N GLY A 452 28.80 10.70 -39.41
CA GLY A 452 28.57 11.09 -40.80
C GLY A 452 27.30 11.95 -40.96
N GLU A 453 26.17 11.50 -40.40
CA GLU A 453 24.92 12.27 -40.40
C GLU A 453 25.09 13.64 -39.72
N TYR A 454 25.88 13.70 -38.66
CA TYR A 454 26.20 14.95 -37.98
C TYR A 454 27.00 15.93 -38.85
N LEU A 455 27.94 15.45 -39.67
CA LEU A 455 28.71 16.30 -40.58
C LEU A 455 27.83 16.85 -41.72
N VAL A 456 26.91 16.06 -42.25
CA VAL A 456 25.92 16.50 -43.26
C VAL A 456 24.94 17.51 -42.67
N ALA A 457 24.40 17.22 -41.48
CA ALA A 457 23.47 18.12 -40.80
C ALA A 457 24.09 19.48 -40.43
N ARG A 458 25.43 19.56 -40.34
CA ARG A 458 26.19 20.80 -40.13
C ARG A 458 26.68 21.45 -41.42
N GLY A 459 26.35 20.89 -42.58
CA GLY A 459 26.76 21.39 -43.90
C GLY A 459 28.26 21.32 -44.16
N ILE A 460 28.97 20.42 -43.46
CA ILE A 460 30.44 20.31 -43.57
C ILE A 460 30.82 19.43 -44.77
N ILE A 461 29.98 18.45 -45.12
CA ILE A 461 30.12 17.55 -46.29
C ILE A 461 28.72 17.32 -46.89
N ASP A 462 28.68 17.08 -48.20
CA ASP A 462 27.49 16.64 -48.93
C ASP A 462 27.10 15.18 -48.64
N GLY A 463 25.80 14.92 -48.49
CA GLY A 463 25.26 13.62 -48.07
C GLY A 463 25.62 12.48 -49.03
N ASP A 464 25.69 12.76 -50.33
CA ASP A 464 26.00 11.77 -51.36
C ASP A 464 27.46 11.27 -51.26
N ILE A 465 28.37 12.13 -50.80
CA ILE A 465 29.79 11.79 -50.63
C ILE A 465 29.98 10.85 -49.43
N ILE A 466 29.25 11.07 -48.33
CA ILE A 466 29.29 10.20 -47.15
C ILE A 466 28.67 8.84 -47.45
N ALA A 467 27.55 8.80 -48.19
CA ALA A 467 26.92 7.55 -48.57
C ALA A 467 27.85 6.68 -49.42
N LYS A 468 28.58 7.29 -50.37
CA LYS A 468 29.55 6.59 -51.22
C LYS A 468 30.74 6.05 -50.41
N LEU A 469 31.34 6.87 -49.55
CA LEU A 469 32.47 6.44 -48.71
C LEU A 469 32.08 5.38 -47.68
N ALA A 470 30.86 5.45 -47.13
CA ALA A 470 30.35 4.42 -46.23
C ALA A 470 30.08 3.09 -46.95
N LEU A 471 29.70 3.13 -48.23
CA LEU A 471 29.56 1.94 -49.07
C LEU A 471 30.93 1.31 -49.38
N GLU A 472 31.92 2.12 -49.76
CA GLU A 472 33.30 1.67 -50.00
C GLU A 472 33.92 1.06 -48.73
N GLN A 473 33.71 1.70 -47.58
CA GLN A 473 34.17 1.18 -46.29
C GLN A 473 33.51 -0.17 -45.95
N ARG A 474 32.20 -0.32 -46.22
CA ARG A 474 31.48 -1.60 -46.01
C ARG A 474 31.98 -2.69 -46.94
N LEU A 475 32.27 -2.38 -48.20
CA LEU A 475 32.85 -3.34 -49.14
C LEU A 475 34.23 -3.79 -48.69
N MET A 476 35.09 -2.87 -48.22
CA MET A 476 36.40 -3.19 -47.65
C MET A 476 36.30 -4.09 -46.41
N ILE A 477 35.32 -3.85 -45.53
CA ILE A 477 35.08 -4.70 -44.35
C ILE A 477 34.65 -6.12 -44.79
N VAL A 478 33.77 -6.22 -45.80
CA VAL A 478 33.29 -7.51 -46.30
C VAL A 478 34.39 -8.31 -46.99
N ASP A 479 35.26 -7.66 -47.77
CA ASP A 479 36.37 -8.32 -48.46
C ASP A 479 37.46 -8.74 -47.47
N GLN A 480 37.80 -7.92 -46.48
CA GLN A 480 38.76 -8.30 -45.43
C GLN A 480 38.24 -9.44 -44.55
N GLN A 481 36.92 -9.50 -44.31
CA GLN A 481 36.30 -10.61 -43.59
C GLN A 481 36.33 -11.93 -44.38
N LYS A 482 36.26 -11.88 -45.72
CA LYS A 482 36.44 -13.06 -46.58
C LYS A 482 37.89 -13.56 -46.64
N GLU A 483 38.89 -12.68 -46.49
CA GLU A 483 40.31 -13.08 -46.45
C GLU A 483 40.73 -13.65 -45.08
N THR A 484 40.01 -13.32 -44.01
CA THR A 484 40.29 -13.82 -42.65
C THR A 484 39.49 -15.06 -42.25
N ALA A 485 38.54 -15.50 -43.08
CA ALA A 485 37.76 -16.73 -42.91
C ALA A 485 38.31 -17.84 -43.81
#